data_AF-A0AAD1B291-F1
#
_entry.id   AF-A0AAD1B291-F1
#
_cell.length_a   1.000
_cell.length_b   1.000
_cell.length_c   1.000
_cell.angle_alpha   90.00
_cell.angle_beta   90.00
_cell.angle_gamma   90.00
#
_symmetry.space_group_name_H-M   'P 1'
#
loop_
_entity.id
_entity.type
_entity.pdbx_description
1 polymer ?
#
loop_
_entity_poly.entity_id
_entity_poly.type
_entity_poly.pdbx_seq_one_letter_code
_entity_poly.pdbx_strand_id
1 'polypeptide(L)'
;MARRLQRSAVNKVCELLLLGHALDTLNAIVVELRAHGYNHASRTAIVRLDAKQDGVLRQCAHSADGVYRDTVVFPSLEQEWSAMRKNLGYRWAGSAR
;
A
#
# COMPACT_ATOMS: atom_id res chain seq x y z
N MET A 1 2.04 -12.07 -3.08
CA MET A 1 1.03 -12.46 -2.08
C MET A 1 0.24 -13.65 -2.60
N ALA A 2 0.03 -14.68 -1.79
CA ALA A 2 -0.82 -15.82 -2.18
C ALA A 2 -2.26 -15.35 -2.45
N ARG A 3 -2.90 -15.87 -3.51
CA ARG A 3 -4.23 -15.41 -3.97
C ARG A 3 -5.30 -15.45 -2.87
N ARG A 4 -5.23 -16.45 -1.97
CA ARG A 4 -6.15 -16.62 -0.82
C ARG A 4 -6.07 -15.50 0.21
N LEU A 5 -4.93 -14.81 0.29
CA LEU A 5 -4.70 -13.73 1.26
C LEU A 5 -5.03 -12.36 0.66
N GLN A 6 -5.20 -12.25 -0.66
CA GLN A 6 -5.55 -10.98 -1.29
C GLN A 6 -6.92 -10.51 -0.80
N ARG A 7 -7.02 -9.23 -0.40
CA ARG A 7 -8.24 -8.60 0.14
C ARG A 7 -8.75 -9.21 1.46
N SER A 8 -8.02 -10.16 2.05
CA SER A 8 -8.34 -10.75 3.35
C SER A 8 -8.08 -9.75 4.49
N ALA A 9 -8.64 -10.04 5.67
CA ALA A 9 -8.30 -9.32 6.90
C ALA A 9 -6.80 -9.41 7.22
N VAL A 10 -6.18 -10.58 6.97
CA VAL A 10 -4.75 -10.81 7.22
C VAL A 10 -3.87 -9.83 6.45
N ASN A 11 -4.11 -9.66 5.15
CA ASN A 11 -3.30 -8.73 4.33
C ASN A 11 -3.42 -7.29 4.83
N LYS A 12 -4.63 -6.86 5.19
CA LYS A 12 -4.87 -5.52 5.75
C LYS A 12 -4.13 -5.34 7.09
N VAL A 13 -4.14 -6.37 7.94
CA VAL A 13 -3.46 -6.35 9.23
C VAL A 13 -1.96 -6.27 9.07
N CYS A 14 -1.39 -7.08 8.18
CA CYS A 14 0.03 -7.03 7.88
C CYS A 14 0.45 -5.66 7.31
N GLU A 15 -0.31 -5.10 6.38
CA GLU A 15 -0.03 -3.78 5.81
C GLU A 15 -0.03 -2.68 6.88
N LEU A 16 -1.00 -2.68 7.81
CA LEU A 16 -1.04 -1.73 8.93
C LEU A 16 0.14 -1.91 9.88
N LEU A 17 0.48 -3.14 10.24
CA LEU A 17 1.61 -3.43 11.14
C LEU A 17 2.94 -3.00 10.52
N LEU A 18 3.12 -3.22 9.22
CA LEU A 18 4.34 -2.81 8.50
C LEU A 18 4.45 -1.29 8.40
N LEU A 19 3.35 -0.60 8.04
CA LEU A 19 3.33 0.87 7.99
C LEU A 19 3.57 1.47 9.37
N GLY A 20 2.90 0.96 10.41
CA GLY A 20 3.10 1.41 11.78
C GLY A 20 4.52 1.17 12.27
N HIS A 21 5.11 0.01 11.99
CA HIS A 21 6.49 -0.23 12.36
C HIS A 21 7.45 0.76 11.67
N ALA A 22 7.31 0.96 10.36
CA ALA A 22 8.18 1.86 9.61
C ALA A 22 8.04 3.32 10.08
N LEU A 23 6.80 3.81 10.23
CA LEU A 23 6.51 5.22 10.51
C LEU A 23 6.61 5.55 12.01
N ASP A 24 6.08 4.68 12.91
CA ASP A 24 6.10 4.93 14.36
C ASP A 24 7.39 4.44 15.05
N THR A 25 8.03 3.36 14.57
CA THR A 25 9.19 2.76 15.25
C THR A 25 10.52 3.12 14.61
N LEU A 26 10.60 3.07 13.28
CA LEU A 26 11.83 3.37 12.54
C LEU A 26 11.98 4.86 12.19
N ASN A 27 11.00 5.69 12.54
CA ASN A 27 10.93 7.12 12.19
C ASN A 27 11.16 7.36 10.69
N ALA A 28 10.59 6.49 9.84
CA ALA A 28 10.64 6.69 8.41
C ALA A 28 9.83 7.95 8.05
N ILE A 29 10.41 8.81 7.22
CA ILE A 29 9.74 10.02 6.74
C ILE A 29 8.67 9.66 5.69
N VAL A 30 8.97 8.63 4.87
CA VAL A 30 8.10 8.16 3.78
C VAL A 30 8.20 6.65 3.67
N VAL A 31 7.06 5.98 3.51
CA VAL A 31 6.98 4.59 3.05
C VAL A 31 6.38 4.56 1.65
N GLU A 32 7.13 4.03 0.69
CA GLU A 32 6.68 3.95 -0.70
C GLU A 32 6.04 2.60 -1.00
N LEU A 33 4.77 2.63 -1.41
CA LEU A 33 4.08 1.45 -1.94
C LEU A 33 4.11 1.49 -3.47
N ARG A 34 4.51 0.37 -4.08
CA ARG A 34 4.64 0.22 -5.54
C ARG A 34 3.67 -0.82 -6.06
N ALA A 35 2.99 -0.50 -7.15
CA ALA A 35 2.16 -1.46 -7.89
C ALA A 35 2.42 -1.39 -9.39
N HIS A 36 2.26 -2.51 -10.08
CA HIS A 36 2.32 -2.54 -11.54
C HIS A 36 1.18 -1.69 -12.14
N GLY A 37 1.47 -0.92 -13.20
CA GLY A 37 0.51 -0.08 -13.95
C GLY A 37 -0.85 -0.75 -14.25
N TYR A 38 -0.80 -1.94 -14.86
CA TYR A 38 -2.00 -2.72 -15.21
C TYR A 38 -2.63 -3.51 -14.06
N ASN A 39 -1.99 -3.59 -12.88
CA ASN A 39 -2.57 -4.29 -11.73
C ASN A 39 -3.52 -3.38 -10.96
N HIS A 40 -4.69 -3.13 -11.55
CA HIS A 40 -5.74 -2.30 -10.96
C HIS A 40 -6.19 -2.80 -9.58
N ALA A 41 -6.23 -4.12 -9.37
CA ALA A 41 -6.61 -4.70 -8.08
C ALA A 41 -5.66 -4.27 -6.95
N SER A 42 -4.35 -4.29 -7.20
CA SER A 42 -3.34 -3.83 -6.23
C SER A 42 -3.41 -2.31 -6.03
N ARG A 43 -3.58 -1.55 -7.12
CA ARG A 43 -3.69 -0.08 -7.05
C ARG A 43 -4.90 0.34 -6.22
N THR A 44 -6.07 -0.26 -6.45
CA THR A 44 -7.27 -0.01 -5.66
C THR A 44 -7.09 -0.43 -4.20
N ALA A 45 -6.36 -1.51 -3.93
CA ALA A 45 -6.07 -1.94 -2.55
C ALA A 45 -5.19 -0.91 -1.82
N ILE A 46 -4.16 -0.37 -2.48
CA ILE A 46 -3.27 0.65 -1.91
C ILE A 46 -4.03 1.97 -1.67
N VAL A 47 -4.83 2.44 -2.64
CA VAL A 47 -5.65 3.65 -2.48
C VAL A 47 -6.63 3.50 -1.31
N ARG A 48 -7.14 2.30 -1.06
CA ARG A 48 -7.99 2.03 0.11
C ARG A 48 -7.25 2.16 1.43
N LEU A 49 -5.93 2.24 1.47
CA LEU A 49 -5.17 2.54 2.69
C LEU A 49 -5.08 4.06 2.95
N ASP A 50 -5.80 4.88 2.16
CA ASP A 50 -5.66 6.33 2.08
C ASP A 50 -4.30 6.81 1.52
N ALA A 51 -3.52 5.90 0.93
CA ALA A 51 -2.30 6.25 0.21
C ALA A 51 -2.63 6.98 -1.09
N LYS A 52 -1.90 8.06 -1.37
CA LYS A 52 -2.09 8.91 -2.55
C LYS A 52 -1.20 8.46 -3.69
N GLN A 53 -1.64 8.67 -4.93
CA GLN A 53 -0.84 8.37 -6.12
C GLN A 53 -0.05 9.62 -6.54
N ASP A 54 1.27 9.54 -6.48
CA ASP A 54 2.13 10.66 -6.90
C ASP A 54 2.48 10.58 -8.39
N GLY A 55 2.65 9.37 -8.93
CA GLY A 55 3.04 9.24 -10.33
C GLY A 55 3.22 7.83 -10.85
N VAL A 56 3.63 7.75 -12.11
CA VAL A 56 3.95 6.51 -12.83
C VAL A 56 5.38 6.60 -13.35
N LEU A 57 6.23 5.70 -12.86
CA LEU A 57 7.58 5.49 -13.38
C LEU A 57 7.48 4.57 -14.60
N ARG A 58 7.74 5.13 -15.78
CA ARG A 58 7.65 4.41 -17.05
C ARG A 58 8.86 3.51 -17.26
N GLN A 59 8.62 2.28 -17.72
CA GLN A 59 9.66 1.29 -18.03
C GLN A 59 10.72 1.09 -16.93
N CYS A 60 10.36 1.31 -15.65
CA CYS A 60 11.33 1.36 -14.55
C CYS A 60 11.67 0.00 -13.93
N ALA A 61 10.96 -1.05 -14.34
CA ALA A 61 11.18 -2.40 -13.86
C ALA A 61 11.12 -3.39 -15.03
N HIS A 62 11.87 -4.47 -14.90
CA HIS A 62 11.93 -5.54 -15.89
C HIS A 62 11.17 -6.75 -15.35
N SER A 63 10.22 -7.29 -16.13
CA SER A 63 9.55 -8.54 -15.77
C SER A 63 10.46 -9.73 -16.04
N ALA A 64 10.16 -10.87 -15.41
CA ALA A 64 10.84 -12.13 -15.71
C ALA A 64 10.69 -12.54 -17.20
N ASP A 65 9.60 -12.09 -17.83
CA ASP A 65 9.29 -12.36 -19.24
C ASP A 65 10.00 -11.42 -20.23
N GLY A 66 10.95 -10.59 -19.78
CA GLY A 66 11.71 -9.68 -20.65
C GLY A 66 11.01 -8.36 -21.00
N VAL A 67 9.82 -8.13 -20.46
CA VAL A 67 9.01 -6.94 -20.76
C VAL A 67 9.27 -5.84 -19.74
N TYR A 68 9.53 -4.63 -20.22
CA TYR A 68 9.57 -3.43 -19.38
C TYR A 68 8.18 -3.07 -18.89
N ARG A 69 8.07 -2.74 -17.61
CA ARG A 69 6.79 -2.41 -16.98
C ARG A 69 6.81 -1.06 -16.29
N ASP A 70 5.64 -0.45 -16.31
CA ASP A 70 5.36 0.77 -15.57
C ASP A 70 5.02 0.45 -14.11
N THR A 71 5.57 1.26 -13.20
CA THR A 71 5.27 1.17 -11.77
C THR A 71 4.58 2.44 -11.31
N VAL A 72 3.43 2.25 -10.68
CA VAL A 72 2.68 3.31 -10.02
C VAL A 72 3.18 3.43 -8.59
N VAL A 73 3.44 4.65 -8.17
CA VAL A 73 4.05 4.99 -6.87
C VAL A 73 3.02 5.65 -5.96
N PHE A 74 2.94 5.15 -4.73
CA PHE A 74 2.05 5.65 -3.69
C PHE A 74 2.84 5.87 -2.39
N PRO A 75 3.44 7.05 -2.21
CA PRO A 75 4.11 7.37 -0.96
C PRO A 75 3.08 7.58 0.16
N SER A 76 3.43 7.13 1.35
CA SER A 76 2.72 7.43 2.60
C SER A 76 3.66 8.22 3.48
N LEU A 77 3.31 9.49 3.73
CA LEU A 77 4.17 10.41 4.49
C LEU A 77 3.91 10.28 6.00
N GLU A 78 4.94 10.52 6.81
CA GLU A 78 4.84 10.57 8.27
C GLU A 78 3.70 11.50 8.74
N GLN A 79 3.56 12.66 8.11
CA GLN A 79 2.54 13.66 8.47
C GLN A 79 1.11 13.19 8.17
N GLU A 80 0.95 12.25 7.23
CA GLU A 80 -0.34 11.68 6.85
C GLU A 80 -0.71 10.48 7.73
N TRP A 81 0.29 9.84 8.34
CA TRP A 81 0.16 8.57 9.04
C TRP A 81 -0.90 8.59 10.15
N SER A 82 -0.93 9.65 10.96
CA SER A 82 -1.90 9.77 12.07
C SER A 82 -3.35 9.70 11.59
N ALA A 83 -3.66 10.31 10.45
CA ALA A 83 -4.98 10.26 9.85
C ALA A 83 -5.26 8.89 9.21
N MET A 84 -4.30 8.37 8.44
CA MET A 84 -4.40 7.05 7.81
C MET A 84 -4.66 5.94 8.85
N ARG A 85 -3.90 5.93 9.95
CA ARG A 85 -4.02 4.95 11.03
C ARG A 85 -5.41 4.99 11.68
N LYS A 86 -5.96 6.18 11.93
CA LYS A 86 -7.33 6.34 12.46
C LYS A 86 -8.37 5.77 11.50
N ASN A 87 -8.29 6.12 10.22
CA ASN A 87 -9.23 5.65 9.21
C ASN A 87 -9.19 4.13 9.05
N LEU A 88 -7.99 3.54 9.08
CA LEU A 88 -7.81 2.09 9.09
C LEU A 88 -8.44 1.45 10.34
N GLY A 89 -8.21 2.03 11.52
CA GLY A 89 -8.81 1.59 12.78
C GLY A 89 -10.34 1.59 12.75
N TYR A 90 -10.96 2.66 12.27
CA TYR A 90 -12.43 2.74 12.13
C TYR A 90 -12.97 1.65 11.21
N ARG A 91 -12.31 1.42 10.08
CA ARG A 91 -12.75 0.41 9.10
C ARG A 91 -12.68 -1.01 9.65
N TRP A 92 -11.78 -1.27 10.60
CA TRP A 92 -11.67 -2.58 11.23
C TRP A 92 -12.68 -2.75 12.35
N ALA A 93 -12.91 -1.72 13.16
CA ALA A 93 -13.97 -1.72 14.17
C ALA A 93 -15.36 -1.96 13.53
N GLY A 94 -15.58 -1.46 12.31
CA GLY A 94 -16.80 -1.72 11.54
C GLY A 94 -16.87 -3.10 10.87
N SER A 95 -15.73 -3.77 10.66
CA SER A 95 -15.66 -5.09 9.99
C SER A 95 -15.72 -6.27 10.96
N ALA A 96 -15.71 -6.01 12.27
CA ALA A 96 -15.84 -7.01 13.34
C ALA A 96 -17.31 -7.27 13.76
N ARG A 97 -18.27 -6.83 12.94
CA ARG A 97 -19.70 -7.16 13.06
C ARG A 97 -20.14 -8.04 11.90
#